data_AF-A0A1P9WRL4-F1
#
_entry.id   AF-A0A1P9WRL4-F1
#
_cell.length_a   1.000
_cell.length_b   1.000
_cell.length_c   1.000
_cell.angle_alpha   90.00
_cell.angle_beta   90.00
_cell.angle_gamma   90.00
#
_symmetry.space_group_name_H-M   'P 1'
#
loop_
_entity.id
_entity.type
_entity.pdbx_description
1 polymer ?
#
loop_
_entity_poly.entity_id
_entity_poly.type
_entity_poly.pdbx_seq_one_letter_code
_entity_poly.pdbx_strand_id
1 'polypeptide(L)'
;MRLLLITLLVQMTYVGLAQPVNTLSALERQEGWQLLFDGKTTAGWRGAYANTFPRQGWQVVDGELRGEHSKFNNYAGFATIAEGHILLQDHGHNVAFRNLKIKPLP
;
A
#
# COMPACT_ATOMS: atom_id res chain seq x y z
N MET A 1 -2.12 -40.39 48.19
CA MET A 1 -1.47 -40.19 46.87
C MET A 1 -1.70 -38.75 46.43
N ARG A 2 -0.66 -37.90 46.50
CA ARG A 2 -0.70 -36.53 45.97
C ARG A 2 -0.46 -36.61 44.46
N LEU A 3 -1.48 -36.33 43.65
CA LEU A 3 -1.30 -36.08 42.22
C LEU A 3 -0.65 -34.70 42.06
N LEU A 4 0.62 -34.67 41.64
CA LEU A 4 1.29 -33.47 41.19
C LEU A 4 0.79 -33.16 39.77
N LEU A 5 -0.04 -32.12 39.64
CA LEU A 5 -0.42 -31.55 38.35
C LEU A 5 0.78 -30.76 37.82
N ILE A 6 1.56 -31.37 36.92
CA ILE A 6 2.61 -30.65 36.18
C ILE A 6 1.91 -29.84 35.08
N THR A 7 1.64 -28.57 35.34
CA THR A 7 1.29 -27.61 34.30
C THR A 7 2.50 -27.43 33.37
N LEU A 8 2.46 -28.13 32.23
CA LEU A 8 3.34 -27.87 31.10
C LEU A 8 3.00 -26.49 30.55
N LEU A 9 3.76 -25.47 30.95
CA LEU A 9 3.72 -24.15 30.33
C LEU A 9 4.33 -24.30 28.93
N VAL A 10 3.50 -24.55 27.93
CA VAL A 10 3.92 -24.45 26.52
C VAL A 10 4.23 -22.99 26.28
N GLN A 11 5.52 -22.62 26.33
CA GLN A 11 5.97 -21.33 25.86
C GLN A 11 5.74 -21.29 24.35
N MET A 12 4.62 -20.67 23.96
CA MET A 12 4.28 -20.36 22.59
C MET A 12 5.31 -19.37 22.05
N THR A 13 6.36 -19.90 21.42
CA THR A 13 7.29 -19.08 20.66
C THR A 13 6.57 -18.65 19.39
N TYR A 14 6.12 -17.40 19.37
CA TYR A 14 5.65 -16.78 18.13
C TYR A 14 6.87 -16.57 17.24
N VAL A 15 7.08 -17.46 16.28
CA VAL A 15 7.92 -17.17 15.12
C VAL A 15 7.17 -16.10 14.33
N GLY A 16 7.56 -14.84 14.49
CA GLY A 16 7.01 -13.74 13.72
C GLY A 16 7.39 -13.90 12.25
N LEU A 17 6.54 -14.54 11.45
CA LEU A 17 6.71 -14.56 10.01
C LEU A 17 6.54 -13.13 9.48
N ALA A 18 7.46 -12.70 8.61
CA ALA A 18 7.33 -11.42 7.94
C ALA A 18 5.99 -11.36 7.20
N GLN A 19 5.21 -10.30 7.45
CA GLN A 19 3.94 -10.10 6.78
C GLN A 19 4.14 -10.06 5.25
N PRO A 20 3.32 -10.79 4.47
CA PRO A 20 3.40 -10.72 3.01
C PRO A 20 3.23 -9.30 2.51
N VAL A 21 4.06 -8.89 1.55
CA VAL A 21 3.96 -7.56 0.94
C VAL A 21 2.60 -7.35 0.28
N ASN A 22 2.13 -6.11 0.30
CA ASN A 22 0.86 -5.66 -0.27
C ASN A 22 -0.35 -6.46 0.25
N THR A 23 -0.34 -6.79 1.54
CA THR A 23 -1.48 -7.41 2.23
C THR A 23 -1.81 -6.68 3.52
N LEU A 24 -3.04 -6.87 4.00
CA LEU A 24 -3.44 -6.50 5.36
C LEU A 24 -3.33 -7.70 6.30
N SER A 25 -2.73 -7.48 7.47
CA SER A 25 -2.79 -8.44 8.58
C SER A 25 -4.20 -8.52 9.16
N ALA A 26 -4.46 -9.54 9.99
CA ALA A 26 -5.75 -9.67 10.68
C ALA A 26 -6.04 -8.45 11.58
N LEU A 27 -5.02 -7.99 12.30
CA LEU A 27 -5.12 -6.81 13.17
C LEU A 27 -5.37 -5.54 12.35
N GLU A 28 -4.66 -5.34 11.23
CA GLU A 28 -4.87 -4.18 10.38
C GLU A 28 -6.31 -4.11 9.85
N ARG A 29 -6.89 -5.25 9.45
CA ARG A 29 -8.31 -5.30 9.05
C ARG A 29 -9.25 -4.98 10.20
N GLN A 30 -8.99 -5.54 11.39
CA GLN A 30 -9.79 -5.28 12.59
C GLN A 30 -9.75 -3.81 12.99
N GLU A 31 -8.61 -3.16 12.79
CA GLU A 31 -8.41 -1.74 13.05
C GLU A 31 -8.94 -0.81 11.95
N GLY A 32 -9.55 -1.35 10.89
CA GLY A 32 -10.15 -0.56 9.81
C GLY A 32 -9.16 -0.01 8.78
N TRP A 33 -7.94 -0.56 8.69
CA TRP A 33 -7.04 -0.24 7.59
C TRP A 33 -7.59 -0.76 6.25
N GLN A 34 -7.39 0.02 5.21
CA GLN A 34 -7.73 -0.32 3.83
C GLN A 34 -6.48 -0.39 2.98
N LEU A 35 -6.40 -1.40 2.11
CA LEU A 35 -5.28 -1.57 1.19
C LEU A 35 -5.52 -0.70 -0.05
N LEU A 36 -4.60 0.22 -0.32
CA LEU A 36 -4.66 1.09 -1.51
C LEU A 36 -3.93 0.49 -2.70
N PHE A 37 -3.00 -0.44 -2.48
CA PHE A 37 -2.26 -1.09 -3.56
C PHE A 37 -2.03 -2.57 -3.25
N ASP A 38 -2.43 -3.43 -4.19
CA ASP A 38 -2.38 -4.89 -4.08
C ASP A 38 -1.06 -5.50 -4.60
N GLY A 39 -0.15 -4.68 -5.15
CA GLY A 39 1.09 -5.13 -5.77
C GLY A 39 0.93 -5.69 -7.18
N LYS A 40 -0.27 -5.67 -7.76
CA LYS A 40 -0.59 -6.38 -9.01
C LYS A 40 -1.29 -5.51 -10.02
N THR A 41 -2.24 -4.69 -9.57
CA THR A 41 -3.11 -3.89 -10.41
C THR A 41 -3.06 -2.43 -10.02
N THR A 42 -3.57 -1.58 -10.91
CA THR A 42 -3.74 -0.15 -10.65
C THR A 42 -5.18 0.17 -10.23
N ALA A 43 -5.91 -0.82 -9.71
CA ALA A 43 -7.28 -0.63 -9.26
C ALA A 43 -7.33 0.43 -8.16
N GLY A 44 -8.29 1.36 -8.26
CA GLY A 44 -8.39 2.50 -7.34
C GLY A 44 -7.47 3.68 -7.66
N TRP A 45 -6.56 3.55 -8.64
CA TRP A 45 -5.68 4.63 -9.07
C TRP A 45 -6.09 5.17 -10.45
N ARG A 46 -5.96 6.49 -10.62
CA ARG A 46 -6.14 7.19 -11.89
C ARG A 46 -5.08 8.28 -12.02
N GLY A 47 -4.85 8.77 -13.23
CA GLY A 47 -4.03 9.97 -13.42
C GLY A 47 -4.70 11.17 -12.73
N ALA A 48 -3.90 12.09 -12.18
CA ALA A 48 -4.40 13.26 -11.46
C ALA A 48 -5.52 14.00 -12.23
N TYR A 49 -5.31 14.20 -13.55
CA TYR A 49 -6.22 14.90 -14.46
C TYR A 49 -6.97 13.96 -15.42
N ALA A 50 -7.08 12.67 -15.09
CA ALA A 50 -7.70 11.67 -15.94
C ALA A 50 -8.66 10.78 -15.16
N ASN A 51 -9.64 10.19 -15.87
CA ASN A 51 -10.57 9.20 -15.31
C ASN A 51 -10.01 7.77 -15.34
N THR A 52 -8.84 7.57 -15.95
CA THR A 52 -8.18 6.28 -16.09
C THR A 52 -6.75 6.36 -15.58
N PHE A 53 -6.16 5.20 -15.29
CA PHE A 53 -4.73 5.11 -15.02
C PHE A 53 -3.92 5.55 -16.26
N PRO A 54 -2.80 6.30 -16.11
CA PRO A 54 -2.01 6.75 -17.24
C PRO A 54 -1.36 5.57 -17.98
N ARG A 55 -1.19 5.71 -19.30
CA ARG A 55 -0.52 4.68 -20.14
C ARG A 55 1.01 4.69 -20.01
N GLN A 56 1.59 5.72 -19.40
CA GLN A 56 3.02 5.95 -19.29
C GLN A 56 3.35 6.68 -17.98
N GLY A 57 4.59 6.56 -17.50
CA GLY A 57 5.06 7.28 -16.31
C GLY A 57 4.88 6.50 -15.01
N TRP A 58 4.10 5.42 -15.02
CA TRP A 58 3.92 4.52 -13.88
C TRP A 58 3.72 3.08 -14.36
N GLN A 59 4.37 2.14 -13.69
CA GLN A 59 4.24 0.71 -13.94
C GLN A 59 4.20 -0.10 -12.65
N VAL A 60 3.56 -1.27 -12.68
CA VAL A 60 3.63 -2.25 -11.59
C VAL A 60 4.70 -3.28 -11.93
N VAL A 61 5.77 -3.32 -11.14
CA VAL A 61 6.91 -4.24 -11.34
C VAL A 61 7.30 -4.83 -9.99
N ASP A 62 7.39 -6.17 -9.91
CA ASP A 62 7.82 -6.90 -8.71
C ASP A 62 7.05 -6.56 -7.43
N GLY A 63 5.74 -6.27 -7.54
CA GLY A 63 4.93 -5.88 -6.39
C GLY A 63 5.05 -4.41 -6.00
N GLU A 64 5.70 -3.57 -6.81
CA GLU A 64 5.91 -2.15 -6.57
C GLU A 64 5.22 -1.29 -7.62
N LEU A 65 4.56 -0.21 -7.19
CA LEU A 65 4.11 0.85 -8.08
C LEU A 65 5.29 1.81 -8.29
N ARG A 66 5.91 1.74 -9.48
CA ARG A 66 7.16 2.41 -9.80
C ARG A 66 6.93 3.54 -10.80
N GLY A 67 7.48 4.71 -10.50
CA GLY A 67 7.52 5.81 -11.45
C GLY A 67 8.51 5.51 -12.58
N GLU A 68 8.11 5.79 -13.81
CA GLU A 68 8.99 5.82 -14.97
C GLU A 68 9.32 7.28 -15.26
N HIS A 69 10.58 7.60 -15.60
CA HIS A 69 11.06 8.97 -15.82
C HIS A 69 10.08 9.84 -16.63
N SER A 70 9.22 10.61 -15.96
CA SER A 70 8.17 11.41 -16.60
C SER A 70 8.19 12.82 -16.06
N LYS A 71 8.58 13.76 -16.91
CA LYS A 71 8.49 15.20 -16.63
C LYS A 71 7.20 15.73 -17.25
N PHE A 72 6.24 16.05 -16.39
CA PHE A 72 4.91 16.61 -16.73
C PHE A 72 5.01 18.02 -17.35
N ASN A 73 5.68 18.15 -18.50
CA ASN A 73 5.93 19.43 -19.18
C ASN A 73 4.68 20.04 -19.85
N ASN A 74 3.61 19.26 -20.09
CA ASN A 74 2.44 19.70 -20.88
C ASN A 74 1.05 19.41 -20.25
N TYR A 75 0.92 19.32 -18.92
CA TYR A 75 -0.36 18.96 -18.31
C TYR A 75 -1.26 20.18 -18.05
N ALA A 76 -2.32 20.31 -18.86
CA ALA A 76 -3.36 21.33 -18.69
C ALA A 76 -4.13 21.11 -17.37
N GLY A 77 -4.37 22.19 -16.61
CA GLY A 77 -5.10 22.15 -15.33
C GLY A 77 -4.24 21.85 -14.10
N PHE A 78 -2.91 22.00 -14.18
CA PHE A 78 -2.05 21.82 -13.01
C PHE A 78 -2.50 22.68 -11.82
N ALA A 79 -2.65 22.06 -10.64
CA ALA A 79 -3.16 22.66 -9.41
C ALA A 79 -4.64 23.09 -9.41
N THR A 80 -5.46 22.61 -10.36
CA THR A 80 -6.91 22.93 -10.41
C THR A 80 -7.83 21.78 -10.00
N ILE A 81 -7.29 20.68 -9.48
CA ILE A 81 -8.12 19.54 -9.02
C ILE A 81 -8.68 19.90 -7.64
N ALA A 82 -10.01 19.90 -7.54
CA ALA A 82 -10.72 20.19 -6.29
C ALA A 82 -10.73 19.02 -5.30
N GLU A 83 -10.48 17.79 -5.76
CA GLU A 83 -10.71 16.57 -4.98
C GLU A 83 -9.84 15.36 -5.40
N GLY A 84 -9.38 14.63 -4.38
CA GLY A 84 -8.40 13.54 -4.46
C GLY A 84 -7.44 13.66 -3.27
N HIS A 85 -7.65 12.86 -2.23
CA HIS A 85 -6.97 13.06 -0.94
C HIS A 85 -5.47 12.70 -0.94
N ILE A 86 -5.03 11.85 -1.87
CA ILE A 86 -3.65 11.34 -1.93
C ILE A 86 -3.17 11.31 -3.38
N LEU A 87 -2.05 11.97 -3.65
CA LEU A 87 -1.36 11.95 -4.93
C LEU A 87 0.07 11.45 -4.72
N LEU A 88 0.47 10.43 -5.47
CA LEU A 88 1.87 10.02 -5.56
C LEU A 88 2.55 10.88 -6.63
N GLN A 89 3.68 11.48 -6.28
CA GLN A 89 4.47 12.28 -7.21
C GLN A 89 5.93 11.82 -7.21
N ASP A 90 6.57 11.97 -8.36
CA ASP A 90 8.01 11.91 -8.52
C ASP A 90 8.53 13.27 -9.02
N HIS A 91 9.81 13.55 -8.76
CA HIS A 91 10.49 14.75 -9.25
C HIS A 91 11.75 14.35 -10.04
N GLY A 92 11.59 13.46 -11.03
CA GLY A 92 12.69 13.07 -11.92
C GLY A 92 13.68 12.07 -11.33
N HIS A 93 13.29 11.40 -10.24
CA HIS A 93 14.07 10.35 -9.57
C HIS A 93 13.31 9.03 -9.63
N ASN A 94 14.03 7.92 -9.47
CA ASN A 94 13.40 6.61 -9.33
C ASN A 94 12.66 6.54 -8.00
N VAL A 95 11.34 6.37 -8.07
CA VAL A 95 10.47 6.17 -6.90
C VAL A 95 9.69 4.87 -7.07
N ALA A 96 9.54 4.13 -5.98
CA ALA A 96 8.79 2.88 -5.94
C ALA A 96 8.04 2.78 -4.61
N PHE A 97 6.78 2.37 -4.68
CA PHE A 97 5.90 2.26 -3.51
C PHE A 97 5.37 0.84 -3.35
N ARG A 98 5.31 0.38 -2.10
CA ARG A 98 4.69 -0.89 -1.67
C ARG A 98 3.99 -0.69 -0.34
N ASN A 99 3.06 -1.58 -0.01
CA ASN A 99 2.31 -1.56 1.25
C ASN A 99 1.53 -0.25 1.48
N LEU A 100 1.00 0.37 0.42
CA LEU A 100 0.17 1.57 0.56
C LEU A 100 -1.16 1.21 1.22
N LYS A 101 -1.39 1.78 2.40
CA LYS A 101 -2.57 1.54 3.23
C LYS A 101 -3.07 2.86 3.81
N ILE A 102 -4.37 2.97 4.03
CA ILE A 102 -4.98 4.14 4.66
C ILE A 102 -5.91 3.69 5.80
N LYS A 103 -5.92 4.47 6.87
CA LYS A 103 -6.87 4.31 7.97
C LYS A 103 -7.51 5.68 8.25
N PRO A 104 -8.82 5.84 8.02
CA PRO A 104 -9.53 7.03 8.44
C PRO A 104 -9.42 7.18 9.97
N LEU A 105 -9.18 8.40 10.43
CA LEU A 105 -9.22 8.73 11.86
C LEU A 105 -10.61 9.30 12.19
N PRO A 106 -11.14 9.01 13.39
CA PRO A 106 -12.42 9.55 13.86
C PRO A 106 -12.38 11.07 14.05
#